data_AF-A0A8H7NZQ6-F1
#
_entry.id   AF-A0A8H7NZQ6-F1
#
_cell.length_a   1.000
_cell.length_b   1.000
_cell.length_c   1.000
_cell.angle_alpha   90.00
_cell.angle_beta   90.00
_cell.angle_gamma   90.00
#
_symmetry.space_group_name_H-M   'P 1'
#
loop_
_entity.id
_entity.type
_entity.pdbx_description
1 polymer ?
#
loop_
_entity_poly.entity_id
_entity_poly.type
_entity_poly.pdbx_seq_one_letter_code
_entity_poly.pdbx_strand_id
1 'polypeptide(L)'
;MTPIETNIDCFLKRPTRASYTLVSTTTLSHSAKHSMRSFSFSVGLGGLRPFSWFRQTVAQPEPDSKSELWWEESLTDQEIIELCHKAPKLRIPGSSQPGLQPPPIFIISPRVIVKTGWYTLGEFESRAMEIVRAQTSIPVPKPLRIFKRGDTFFLAMEYIKGRSLDWCWDDLSLWRKFIIAWTLRGYIRQLRRVRTVQIERQVPGPLTDDLSKPLKCFGPAMGAEYHCGPFSSAAALFEWLNGRLRVSQYILDGGFDIPPFVQREPLVLVHGDLTPRNVVLGDDGKLWMIDWGSSGVYPPWFEAGGMLFADPQPSWWLWVRRLVAGWYARDMHTYVGALYGMTTGFFVPDPLVHMY
;
A
#
# COMPACT_ATOMS: atom_id res chain seq x y z
N MET A 1 24.44 -47.69 -41.40
CA MET A 1 23.59 -46.92 -40.47
C MET A 1 24.35 -45.68 -40.07
N THR A 2 23.97 -44.56 -40.66
CA THR A 2 24.48 -43.20 -40.38
C THR A 2 23.82 -42.65 -39.10
N PRO A 3 24.57 -42.00 -38.19
CA PRO A 3 24.00 -41.08 -37.23
C PRO A 3 24.05 -39.66 -37.80
N ILE A 4 22.91 -38.98 -37.68
CA ILE A 4 22.67 -37.59 -38.08
C ILE A 4 23.30 -36.66 -37.03
N GLU A 5 24.17 -35.76 -37.48
CA GLU A 5 24.62 -34.59 -36.73
C GLU A 5 23.48 -33.56 -36.66
N THR A 6 23.19 -33.06 -35.45
CA THR A 6 22.37 -31.85 -35.25
C THR A 6 23.20 -30.79 -34.53
N ASN A 7 23.58 -29.78 -35.31
CA ASN A 7 24.13 -28.49 -34.89
C ASN A 7 23.24 -27.82 -33.84
N ILE A 8 23.79 -27.54 -32.66
CA ILE A 8 23.29 -26.55 -31.70
C ILE A 8 24.33 -25.44 -31.67
N ASP A 9 24.17 -24.46 -32.57
CA ASP A 9 24.90 -23.20 -32.50
C ASP A 9 24.14 -22.14 -33.31
N CYS A 10 23.23 -21.43 -32.64
CA CYS A 10 22.78 -20.08 -33.00
C CYS A 10 21.74 -19.63 -31.98
N PHE A 11 22.12 -18.80 -31.01
CA PHE A 11 21.39 -17.60 -30.53
C PHE A 11 22.15 -16.99 -29.34
N LEU A 12 23.44 -16.68 -29.54
CA LEU A 12 24.18 -15.72 -28.72
C LEU A 12 24.70 -14.61 -29.63
N LYS A 13 23.82 -13.66 -29.96
CA LYS A 13 24.25 -12.36 -30.48
C LYS A 13 24.08 -11.32 -29.37
N ARG A 14 25.23 -10.92 -28.82
CA ARG A 14 25.40 -9.80 -27.90
C ARG A 14 24.86 -8.50 -28.52
N PRO A 15 24.11 -7.66 -27.79
CA PRO A 15 23.87 -6.29 -28.23
C PRO A 15 25.12 -5.44 -27.95
N THR A 16 25.54 -4.72 -28.97
CA THR A 16 26.61 -3.72 -28.95
C THR A 16 26.23 -2.49 -28.13
N ARG A 17 27.24 -1.92 -27.45
CA ARG A 17 27.25 -0.64 -26.72
C ARG A 17 26.46 0.45 -27.45
N ALA A 18 25.38 0.94 -26.83
CA ALA A 18 24.79 2.24 -27.12
C ALA A 18 25.01 3.16 -25.91
N SER A 19 25.97 4.06 -26.05
CA SER A 19 26.26 5.12 -25.08
C SER A 19 25.15 6.17 -25.15
N TYR A 20 24.27 6.23 -24.15
CA TYR A 20 23.36 7.36 -24.00
C TYR A 20 24.05 8.44 -23.15
N THR A 21 24.67 9.40 -23.84
CA THR A 21 25.19 10.63 -23.23
C THR A 21 24.01 11.55 -22.93
N LEU A 22 23.63 11.67 -21.67
CA LEU A 22 22.70 12.70 -21.19
C LEU A 22 23.46 14.04 -21.18
N VAL A 23 23.25 14.86 -22.21
CA VAL A 23 23.73 16.24 -22.28
C VAL A 23 22.93 17.08 -21.28
N SER A 24 23.51 17.31 -20.11
CA SER A 24 23.09 18.38 -19.20
C SER A 24 23.68 19.69 -19.71
N THR A 25 22.84 20.57 -20.25
CA THR A 25 23.18 21.98 -20.42
C THR A 25 22.10 22.81 -19.76
N THR A 26 22.40 23.30 -18.56
CA THR A 26 21.73 24.48 -18.02
C THR A 26 22.83 25.42 -17.55
N THR A 27 23.03 26.46 -18.35
CA THR A 27 23.95 27.56 -18.14
C THR A 27 23.57 28.32 -16.87
N LEU A 28 24.50 28.36 -15.92
CA LEU A 28 24.53 29.33 -14.83
C LEU A 28 24.90 30.69 -15.42
N SER A 29 24.07 31.71 -15.21
CA SER A 29 24.50 33.10 -15.25
C SER A 29 24.18 33.76 -13.91
N HIS A 30 25.20 34.48 -13.42
CA HIS A 30 25.30 35.07 -12.10
C HIS A 30 24.80 36.53 -12.12
N SER A 31 24.46 37.05 -10.92
CA SER A 31 24.17 38.45 -10.55
C SER A 31 22.67 38.82 -10.58
N ALA A 32 22.06 39.42 -9.56
CA ALA A 32 22.57 40.46 -8.68
C ALA A 32 21.91 40.50 -7.28
N LYS A 33 22.59 41.23 -6.39
CA LYS A 33 22.34 41.49 -4.97
C LYS A 33 21.19 42.50 -4.71
N HIS A 34 20.78 42.52 -3.43
CA HIS A 34 20.05 43.56 -2.67
C HIS A 34 18.52 43.64 -2.79
N SER A 35 17.82 43.30 -1.70
CA SER A 35 17.40 44.29 -0.68
C SER A 35 16.41 43.66 0.29
N MET A 36 16.76 43.61 1.58
CA MET A 36 15.78 43.44 2.66
C MET A 36 14.78 44.60 2.61
N ARG A 37 13.48 44.28 2.62
CA ARG A 37 12.46 45.18 3.16
C ARG A 37 11.46 44.36 3.96
N SER A 38 11.47 44.60 5.26
CA SER A 38 10.44 44.23 6.21
C SER A 38 9.10 44.80 5.76
N PHE A 39 8.09 43.94 5.57
CA PHE A 39 6.70 44.35 5.55
C PHE A 39 5.99 43.72 6.74
N SER A 40 5.78 44.54 7.77
CA SER A 40 4.79 44.31 8.80
C SER A 40 3.42 44.63 8.20
N PHE A 41 2.49 43.67 8.26
CA PHE A 41 1.07 43.95 8.12
C PHE A 41 0.34 43.30 9.30
N SER A 42 -0.12 44.15 10.20
CA SER A 42 -1.10 43.86 11.24
C SER A 42 -2.46 44.37 10.77
N VAL A 43 -3.37 43.47 10.42
CA VAL A 43 -4.83 43.65 10.31
C VAL A 43 -5.42 42.23 10.31
N GLY A 44 -6.46 41.83 11.02
CA GLY A 44 -7.30 42.40 12.06
C GLY A 44 -8.25 41.26 12.46
N LEU A 45 -8.48 41.09 13.76
CA LEU A 45 -9.47 40.14 14.29
C LEU A 45 -10.86 40.64 13.92
N GLY A 46 -11.55 39.93 13.02
CA GLY A 46 -12.90 40.25 12.58
C GLY A 46 -13.63 39.00 12.13
N GLY A 47 -14.77 38.72 12.75
CA GLY A 47 -15.48 37.44 12.75
C GLY A 47 -15.73 36.81 11.37
N LEU A 48 -15.52 35.50 11.30
CA LEU A 48 -16.05 34.66 10.23
C LEU A 48 -17.06 33.69 10.84
N ARG A 49 -18.34 33.99 10.60
CA ARG A 49 -19.43 33.01 10.73
C ARG A 49 -19.19 31.89 9.70
N PRO A 50 -19.53 30.63 9.99
CA PRO A 50 -19.39 29.56 9.02
C PRO A 50 -20.36 29.78 7.85
N PHE A 51 -19.82 30.00 6.66
CA PHE A 51 -20.58 30.03 5.42
C PHE A 51 -20.94 28.59 5.01
N SER A 52 -22.20 28.22 5.20
CA SER A 52 -22.79 26.99 4.69
C SER A 52 -23.11 27.16 3.19
N TRP A 53 -22.39 26.44 2.33
CA TRP A 53 -22.76 26.30 0.92
C TRP A 53 -22.85 24.82 0.56
N PHE A 54 -23.96 24.19 0.92
CA PHE A 54 -24.46 22.99 0.26
C PHE A 54 -25.99 23.03 0.27
N ARG A 55 -26.59 23.32 -0.89
CA ARG A 55 -27.93 22.88 -1.24
C ARG A 55 -28.05 22.78 -2.76
N GLN A 56 -27.92 21.57 -3.28
CA GLN A 56 -28.97 20.86 -4.01
C GLN A 56 -28.43 19.52 -4.52
N THR A 57 -28.82 18.42 -3.87
CA THR A 57 -29.19 17.16 -4.53
C THR A 57 -30.00 16.31 -3.52
N VAL A 58 -31.25 16.03 -3.94
CA VAL A 58 -32.25 15.04 -3.46
C VAL A 58 -32.31 14.74 -1.96
N ALA A 59 -33.41 15.19 -1.31
CA ALA A 59 -33.79 14.72 0.02
C ALA A 59 -34.03 13.20 -0.03
N GLN A 60 -33.15 12.44 0.60
CA GLN A 60 -33.40 11.04 0.97
C GLN A 60 -34.07 11.05 2.35
N PRO A 61 -35.03 10.14 2.62
CA PRO A 61 -35.66 10.06 3.93
C PRO A 61 -34.59 9.86 5.01
N GLU A 62 -34.68 10.62 6.11
CA GLU A 62 -33.83 10.39 7.27
C GLU A 62 -34.03 8.95 7.76
N PRO A 63 -32.99 8.12 7.82
CA PRO A 63 -33.15 6.76 8.30
C PRO A 63 -33.34 6.77 9.80
N ASP A 64 -34.38 6.09 10.25
CA ASP A 64 -34.69 5.89 11.66
C ASP A 64 -33.57 5.07 12.33
N SER A 65 -32.86 5.70 13.25
CA SER A 65 -31.70 5.14 13.97
C SER A 65 -31.97 3.79 14.66
N LYS A 66 -33.24 3.43 14.87
CA LYS A 66 -33.66 2.17 15.51
C LYS A 66 -33.95 1.02 14.54
N SER A 67 -34.23 1.28 13.26
CA SER A 67 -34.46 0.21 12.27
C SER A 67 -33.16 -0.34 11.68
N GLU A 68 -32.04 0.37 11.83
CA GLU A 68 -30.77 0.08 11.16
C GLU A 68 -29.87 -0.92 11.89
N LEU A 69 -30.13 -1.21 13.17
CA LEU A 69 -29.40 -2.24 13.95
C LEU A 69 -29.89 -3.68 13.68
N TRP A 70 -31.02 -3.85 13.00
CA TRP A 70 -31.73 -5.14 12.91
C TRP A 70 -31.14 -6.13 11.88
N TRP A 71 -30.26 -5.68 10.98
CA TRP A 71 -29.87 -6.44 9.79
C TRP A 71 -28.41 -6.97 9.84
N GLU A 72 -27.55 -6.46 10.73
CA GLU A 72 -26.10 -6.76 10.77
C GLU A 72 -25.76 -8.10 11.45
N GLU A 73 -26.56 -8.56 12.42
CA GLU A 73 -26.31 -9.80 13.17
C GLU A 73 -27.30 -10.94 12.85
N SER A 74 -28.41 -10.64 12.16
CA SER A 74 -29.50 -11.58 11.90
C SER A 74 -29.34 -12.38 10.60
N LEU A 75 -28.56 -11.87 9.64
CA LEU A 75 -28.33 -12.56 8.37
C LEU A 75 -27.41 -13.76 8.55
N THR A 76 -27.82 -14.88 7.97
CA THR A 76 -27.01 -16.09 7.82
C THR A 76 -25.92 -15.89 6.76
N ASP A 77 -24.85 -16.70 6.80
CA ASP A 77 -23.80 -16.70 5.78
C ASP A 77 -24.39 -16.90 4.36
N GLN A 78 -25.42 -17.75 4.26
CA GLN A 78 -26.09 -18.04 2.99
C GLN A 78 -26.86 -16.83 2.45
N GLU A 79 -27.57 -16.09 3.30
CA GLU A 79 -28.27 -14.86 2.88
C GLU A 79 -27.29 -13.77 2.44
N ILE A 80 -26.16 -13.61 3.13
CA ILE A 80 -25.10 -12.66 2.71
C ILE A 80 -24.58 -13.01 1.32
N ILE A 81 -24.37 -14.29 1.02
CA ILE A 81 -23.92 -14.74 -0.29
C ILE A 81 -24.97 -14.46 -1.36
N GLU A 82 -26.25 -14.73 -1.08
CA GLU A 82 -27.35 -14.43 -1.99
C GLU A 82 -27.49 -12.94 -2.28
N LEU A 83 -27.28 -12.08 -1.28
CA LEU A 83 -27.22 -10.64 -1.46
C LEU A 83 -26.04 -10.24 -2.35
N CYS A 84 -24.85 -10.84 -2.17
CA CYS A 84 -23.69 -10.58 -3.05
C CYS A 84 -24.01 -10.92 -4.51
N HIS A 85 -24.74 -12.01 -4.78
CA HIS A 85 -25.15 -12.37 -6.14
C HIS A 85 -26.12 -11.37 -6.79
N LYS A 86 -26.95 -10.71 -5.98
CA LYS A 86 -27.94 -9.72 -6.44
C LYS A 86 -27.39 -8.29 -6.45
N ALA A 87 -26.34 -8.04 -5.67
CA ALA A 87 -25.78 -6.72 -5.47
C ALA A 87 -25.07 -6.20 -6.74
N PRO A 88 -25.10 -4.88 -6.98
CA PRO A 88 -24.23 -4.29 -7.98
C PRO A 88 -22.78 -4.54 -7.58
N LYS A 89 -21.99 -5.12 -8.49
CA LYS A 89 -20.54 -5.19 -8.30
C LYS A 89 -19.98 -3.78 -8.34
N LEU A 90 -19.29 -3.37 -7.27
CA LEU A 90 -18.56 -2.11 -7.28
C LEU A 90 -17.40 -2.28 -8.28
N ARG A 91 -17.54 -1.68 -9.47
CA ARG A 91 -16.42 -1.55 -10.40
C ARG A 91 -15.61 -0.35 -9.93
N ILE A 92 -14.40 -0.59 -9.46
CA ILE A 92 -13.41 0.48 -9.22
C ILE A 92 -12.83 0.87 -10.58
N PRO A 93 -13.23 2.00 -11.18
CA PRO A 93 -12.70 2.44 -12.47
C PRO A 93 -11.23 2.81 -12.29
N GLY A 94 -10.33 2.26 -13.12
CA GLY A 94 -8.87 2.52 -13.03
C GLY A 94 -8.01 1.33 -12.61
N SER A 95 -8.61 0.22 -12.16
CA SER A 95 -7.90 -1.02 -11.80
C SER A 95 -7.38 -1.86 -12.99
N SER A 96 -7.11 -1.23 -14.14
CA SER A 96 -7.09 -1.94 -15.43
C SER A 96 -5.68 -2.24 -15.93
N GLN A 97 -4.95 -3.12 -15.23
CA GLN A 97 -4.17 -4.10 -15.99
C GLN A 97 -5.08 -5.29 -16.31
N PRO A 98 -5.19 -5.72 -17.57
CA PRO A 98 -5.87 -6.96 -17.93
C PRO A 98 -5.20 -8.14 -17.19
N GLY A 99 -5.83 -8.65 -16.13
CA GLY A 99 -5.35 -9.82 -15.38
C GLY A 99 -5.34 -9.69 -13.85
N LEU A 100 -5.43 -8.48 -13.29
CA LEU A 100 -5.44 -8.24 -11.84
C LEU A 100 -6.72 -7.50 -11.43
N GLN A 101 -7.89 -8.12 -11.60
CA GLN A 101 -9.10 -7.52 -11.06
C GLN A 101 -9.04 -7.56 -9.52
N PRO A 102 -9.29 -6.44 -8.82
CA PRO A 102 -9.38 -6.45 -7.38
C PRO A 102 -10.45 -7.45 -6.94
N PRO A 103 -10.30 -8.06 -5.75
CA PRO A 103 -11.25 -9.03 -5.26
C PRO A 103 -12.67 -8.43 -5.28
N PRO A 104 -13.71 -9.16 -5.72
CA PRO A 104 -15.04 -8.58 -5.91
C PRO A 104 -15.55 -7.91 -4.62
N ILE A 105 -16.06 -6.69 -4.77
CA ILE A 105 -16.69 -5.89 -3.70
C ILE A 105 -18.16 -5.72 -4.04
N PHE A 106 -19.03 -6.10 -3.10
CA PHE A 106 -20.48 -6.07 -3.25
C PHE A 106 -21.06 -5.10 -2.22
N ILE A 107 -21.80 -4.07 -2.67
CA ILE A 107 -22.61 -3.24 -1.76
C ILE A 107 -23.90 -3.99 -1.50
N ILE A 108 -24.03 -4.59 -0.31
CA ILE A 108 -25.22 -5.37 0.07
C ILE A 108 -26.24 -4.53 0.84
N SER A 109 -25.83 -3.39 1.40
CA SER A 109 -26.71 -2.42 2.06
C SER A 109 -26.11 -1.00 2.00
N PRO A 110 -26.86 0.06 2.36
CA PRO A 110 -26.34 1.43 2.39
C PRO A 110 -25.15 1.67 3.33
N ARG A 111 -24.85 0.71 4.22
CA ARG A 111 -23.80 0.81 5.25
C ARG A 111 -22.79 -0.33 5.20
N VAL A 112 -22.95 -1.32 4.33
CA VAL A 112 -22.05 -2.48 4.32
C VAL A 112 -21.73 -2.97 2.94
N ILE A 113 -20.44 -3.28 2.82
CA ILE A 113 -19.86 -3.98 1.68
C ILE A 113 -19.39 -5.36 2.12
N VAL A 114 -19.36 -6.27 1.14
CA VAL A 114 -18.73 -7.58 1.29
C VAL A 114 -17.58 -7.66 0.30
N LYS A 115 -16.38 -7.90 0.82
CA LYS A 115 -15.20 -8.23 0.03
C LYS A 115 -15.04 -9.74 -0.02
N THR A 116 -14.77 -10.28 -1.20
CA THR A 116 -14.54 -11.72 -1.39
C THR A 116 -13.16 -11.99 -1.94
N GLY A 117 -12.47 -13.03 -1.49
CA GLY A 117 -11.15 -13.40 -2.01
C GLY A 117 -10.61 -14.71 -1.43
N TRP A 118 -9.29 -14.88 -1.45
CA TRP A 118 -8.59 -16.04 -0.85
C TRP A 118 -8.59 -16.00 0.67
N TYR A 119 -9.04 -17.10 1.31
CA TYR A 119 -9.34 -17.13 2.74
C TYR A 119 -8.29 -16.48 3.65
N THR A 120 -7.02 -16.80 3.44
CA THR A 120 -5.91 -16.30 4.25
C THR A 120 -5.79 -14.79 4.23
N LEU A 121 -6.05 -14.13 3.10
CA LEU A 121 -5.96 -12.67 2.98
C LEU A 121 -7.05 -11.96 3.78
N GLY A 122 -8.27 -12.53 3.82
CA GLY A 122 -9.40 -11.95 4.54
C GLY A 122 -9.20 -11.90 6.05
N GLU A 123 -8.63 -12.96 6.63
CA GLU A 123 -8.34 -13.01 8.07
C GLU A 123 -7.33 -11.93 8.47
N PHE A 124 -6.26 -11.77 7.68
CA PHE A 124 -5.24 -10.77 7.94
C PHE A 124 -5.79 -9.35 7.84
N GLU A 125 -6.62 -9.08 6.83
CA GLU A 125 -7.26 -7.78 6.64
C GLU A 125 -8.20 -7.42 7.80
N SER A 126 -9.05 -8.36 8.22
CA SER A 126 -9.95 -8.18 9.37
C SER A 126 -9.15 -7.91 10.65
N ARG A 127 -8.13 -8.72 10.90
CA ARG A 127 -7.29 -8.63 12.11
C ARG A 127 -6.54 -7.31 12.19
N ALA A 128 -6.00 -6.83 11.07
CA ALA A 128 -5.34 -5.54 11.01
C ALA A 128 -6.28 -4.39 11.33
N MET A 129 -7.49 -4.39 10.76
CA MET A 129 -8.50 -3.38 11.06
C MET A 129 -8.87 -3.37 12.55
N GLU A 130 -9.08 -4.53 13.17
CA GLU A 130 -9.36 -4.63 14.62
C GLU A 130 -8.26 -4.00 15.47
N ILE A 131 -7.00 -4.34 15.22
CA ILE A 131 -5.86 -3.83 15.99
C ILE A 131 -5.70 -2.32 15.79
N VAL A 132 -5.83 -1.84 14.55
CA VAL A 132 -5.72 -0.41 14.24
C VAL A 132 -6.84 0.39 14.92
N ARG A 133 -8.09 -0.12 14.91
CA ARG A 133 -9.20 0.52 15.63
C ARG A 133 -8.99 0.55 17.14
N ALA A 134 -8.42 -0.51 17.70
CA ALA A 134 -8.22 -0.62 19.14
C ALA A 134 -7.11 0.30 19.66
N GLN A 135 -6.07 0.56 18.85
CA GLN A 135 -4.84 1.23 19.33
C GLN A 135 -4.59 2.60 18.69
N THR A 136 -5.41 3.05 17.75
CA THR A 136 -5.20 4.30 17.02
C THR A 136 -6.49 5.10 16.87
N SER A 137 -6.35 6.35 16.43
CA SER A 137 -7.47 7.20 16.01
C SER A 137 -7.73 7.17 14.50
N ILE A 138 -7.06 6.27 13.77
CA ILE A 138 -7.18 6.17 12.31
C ILE A 138 -8.59 5.68 11.96
N PRO A 139 -9.37 6.43 11.16
CA PRO A 139 -10.64 5.94 10.64
C PRO A 139 -10.37 4.77 9.68
N VAL A 140 -10.83 3.59 10.07
CA VAL A 140 -10.78 2.36 9.26
C VAL A 140 -12.14 1.67 9.32
N PRO A 141 -12.58 1.01 8.23
CA PRO A 141 -13.85 0.29 8.21
C PRO A 141 -13.97 -0.67 9.39
N LYS A 142 -15.13 -0.72 10.04
CA LYS A 142 -15.40 -1.74 11.06
C LYS A 142 -15.60 -3.11 10.39
N PRO A 143 -14.78 -4.13 10.70
CA PRO A 143 -15.10 -5.51 10.33
C PRO A 143 -16.36 -5.93 11.09
N LEU A 144 -17.33 -6.52 10.39
CA LEU A 144 -18.60 -6.96 10.98
C LEU A 144 -18.68 -8.47 11.07
N ARG A 145 -18.28 -9.17 10.01
CA ARG A 145 -18.29 -10.62 9.95
C ARG A 145 -17.27 -11.12 8.94
N ILE A 146 -16.56 -12.18 9.30
CA ILE A 146 -15.73 -12.94 8.37
C ILE A 146 -16.15 -14.40 8.41
N PHE A 147 -16.31 -15.01 7.24
CA PHE A 147 -16.64 -16.44 7.12
C PHE A 147 -16.12 -17.01 5.80
N LYS A 148 -16.15 -18.34 5.68
CA LYS A 148 -15.60 -19.10 4.55
C LYS A 148 -16.68 -19.93 3.88
N ARG A 149 -16.65 -19.99 2.55
CA ARG A 149 -17.38 -21.00 1.75
C ARG A 149 -16.47 -21.55 0.66
N GLY A 150 -16.17 -22.85 0.72
CA GLY A 150 -15.09 -23.42 -0.10
C GLY A 150 -13.79 -22.66 0.16
N ASP A 151 -12.97 -22.34 -0.82
CA ASP A 151 -11.72 -21.57 -0.62
C ASP A 151 -11.89 -20.05 -0.63
N THR A 152 -13.13 -19.57 -0.68
CA THR A 152 -13.46 -18.14 -0.72
C THR A 152 -13.83 -17.63 0.66
N PHE A 153 -13.22 -16.54 1.11
CA PHE A 153 -13.75 -15.78 2.26
C PHE A 153 -14.73 -14.72 1.82
N PHE A 154 -15.57 -14.34 2.78
CA PHE A 154 -16.46 -13.20 2.72
C PHE A 154 -16.16 -12.35 3.95
N LEU A 155 -15.73 -11.11 3.71
CA LEU A 155 -15.50 -10.10 4.75
C LEU A 155 -16.58 -9.03 4.61
N ALA A 156 -17.59 -9.09 5.46
CA ALA A 156 -18.57 -8.05 5.61
C ALA A 156 -18.01 -6.95 6.51
N MET A 157 -18.03 -5.72 6.04
CA MET A 157 -17.48 -4.57 6.76
C MET A 157 -18.24 -3.28 6.43
N GLU A 158 -18.04 -2.27 7.28
CA GLU A 158 -18.61 -0.94 7.11
C GLU A 158 -18.29 -0.36 5.73
N TYR A 159 -19.33 0.11 5.03
CA TYR A 159 -19.22 0.83 3.77
C TYR A 159 -18.96 2.31 4.05
N ILE A 160 -17.79 2.78 3.62
CA ILE A 160 -17.41 4.18 3.75
C ILE A 160 -17.91 4.95 2.54
N LYS A 161 -18.91 5.81 2.74
CA LYS A 161 -19.39 6.74 1.71
C LYS A 161 -18.40 7.88 1.53
N GLY A 162 -18.01 8.14 0.28
CA GLY A 162 -17.08 9.20 -0.06
C GLY A 162 -16.39 8.98 -1.40
N ARG A 163 -15.35 9.76 -1.66
CA ARG A 163 -14.52 9.65 -2.88
C ARG A 163 -13.09 9.31 -2.50
N SER A 164 -12.50 8.34 -3.18
CA SER A 164 -11.07 8.01 -3.04
C SER A 164 -10.19 9.16 -3.54
N LEU A 165 -8.95 9.25 -3.06
CA LEU A 165 -8.06 10.36 -3.42
C LEU A 165 -7.67 10.33 -4.90
N ASP A 166 -7.46 9.17 -5.51
CA ASP A 166 -7.24 9.08 -6.96
C ASP A 166 -8.34 9.75 -7.78
N TRP A 167 -9.59 9.71 -7.28
CA TRP A 167 -10.74 10.22 -8.00
C TRP A 167 -11.01 11.71 -7.75
N CYS A 168 -10.72 12.22 -6.55
CA CYS A 168 -11.03 13.61 -6.20
C CYS A 168 -9.82 14.53 -6.04
N TRP A 169 -8.57 14.04 -6.15
CA TRP A 169 -7.38 14.84 -5.85
C TRP A 169 -7.31 16.13 -6.64
N ASP A 170 -7.60 16.09 -7.94
CA ASP A 170 -7.46 17.27 -8.80
C ASP A 170 -8.49 18.36 -8.48
N ASP A 171 -9.65 17.99 -7.92
CA ASP A 171 -10.67 18.93 -7.44
C ASP A 171 -10.27 19.64 -6.13
N LEU A 172 -9.25 19.14 -5.41
CA LEU A 172 -8.88 19.65 -4.10
C LEU A 172 -7.97 20.88 -4.20
N SER A 173 -8.25 21.88 -3.36
CA SER A 173 -7.35 23.02 -3.18
C SER A 173 -5.99 22.59 -2.63
N LEU A 174 -4.95 23.37 -2.90
CA LEU A 174 -3.60 23.13 -2.37
C LEU A 174 -3.58 22.98 -0.84
N TRP A 175 -4.40 23.78 -0.15
CA TRP A 175 -4.54 23.69 1.30
C TRP A 175 -5.14 22.34 1.77
N ARG A 176 -6.17 21.84 1.08
CA ARG A 176 -6.75 20.52 1.38
C ARG A 176 -5.75 19.39 1.09
N LYS A 177 -5.02 19.47 -0.02
CA LYS A 177 -3.95 18.52 -0.36
C LYS A 177 -2.88 18.45 0.73
N PHE A 178 -2.48 19.62 1.26
CA PHE A 178 -1.54 19.70 2.39
C PHE A 178 -2.11 19.07 3.66
N ILE A 179 -3.36 19.40 4.04
CA ILE A 179 -4.01 18.80 5.22
C ILE A 179 -4.07 17.28 5.10
N ILE A 180 -4.46 16.75 3.94
CA ILE A 180 -4.52 15.30 3.70
C ILE A 180 -3.14 14.66 3.88
N ALA A 181 -2.10 15.22 3.27
CA ALA A 181 -0.75 14.70 3.40
C ALA A 181 -0.25 14.77 4.87
N TRP A 182 -0.60 15.83 5.60
CA TRP A 182 -0.28 15.97 7.01
C TRP A 182 -1.02 14.95 7.89
N THR A 183 -2.31 14.73 7.62
CA THR A 183 -3.13 13.72 8.30
C THR A 183 -2.58 12.31 8.07
N LEU A 184 -2.27 11.95 6.81
CA LEU A 184 -1.65 10.66 6.48
C LEU A 184 -0.32 10.47 7.20
N ARG A 185 0.53 11.51 7.27
CA ARG A 185 1.75 11.47 8.09
C ARG A 185 1.44 11.17 9.56
N GLY A 186 0.39 11.77 10.10
CA GLY A 186 -0.11 11.48 11.45
C GLY A 186 -0.53 10.03 11.62
N TYR A 187 -1.24 9.45 10.64
CA TYR A 187 -1.66 8.05 10.64
C TYR A 187 -0.46 7.09 10.62
N ILE A 188 0.52 7.31 9.73
CA ILE A 188 1.74 6.48 9.69
C ILE A 188 2.49 6.52 11.03
N ARG A 189 2.55 7.68 11.69
CA ARG A 189 3.15 7.78 13.03
C ARG A 189 2.37 7.01 14.10
N GLN A 190 1.05 6.88 13.95
CA GLN A 190 0.24 6.06 14.84
C GLN A 190 0.45 4.57 14.58
N LEU A 191 0.47 4.13 13.31
CA LEU A 191 0.76 2.74 12.95
C LEU A 191 2.10 2.27 13.51
N ARG A 192 3.13 3.11 13.43
CA ARG A 192 4.46 2.83 14.00
C ARG A 192 4.49 2.66 15.53
N ARG A 193 3.45 3.10 16.22
CA ARG A 193 3.33 3.01 17.69
C ARG A 193 2.45 1.85 18.13
N VAL A 194 1.76 1.16 17.20
CA VAL A 194 0.98 -0.03 17.50
C VAL A 194 1.88 -1.08 18.14
N ARG A 195 1.37 -1.74 19.19
CA ARG A 195 2.06 -2.78 19.94
C ARG A 195 1.28 -4.07 19.85
N THR A 196 1.99 -5.13 19.47
CA THR A 196 1.52 -6.51 19.50
C THR A 196 2.69 -7.39 19.92
N VAL A 197 2.41 -8.60 20.42
CA VAL A 197 3.46 -9.58 20.76
C VAL A 197 4.32 -9.88 19.53
N GLN A 198 3.72 -9.92 18.34
CA GLN A 198 4.44 -10.09 17.07
C GLN A 198 5.46 -8.98 16.81
N ILE A 199 5.05 -7.72 17.00
CA ILE A 199 5.92 -6.55 16.84
C ILE A 199 7.02 -6.57 17.89
N GLU A 200 6.71 -6.87 19.15
CA GLU A 200 7.71 -6.94 20.23
C GLU A 200 8.75 -8.03 19.97
N ARG A 201 8.33 -9.17 19.42
CA ARG A 201 9.23 -10.27 19.02
C ARG A 201 9.91 -10.06 17.67
N GLN A 202 9.61 -8.96 16.96
CA GLN A 202 10.21 -8.62 15.67
C GLN A 202 10.04 -9.76 14.63
N VAL A 203 8.85 -10.37 14.61
CA VAL A 203 8.50 -11.43 13.65
C VAL A 203 7.75 -10.81 12.46
N PRO A 204 8.33 -10.82 11.25
CA PRO A 204 7.73 -10.17 10.10
C PRO A 204 6.55 -10.98 9.54
N GLY A 205 5.67 -10.29 8.81
CA GLY A 205 4.52 -10.90 8.14
C GLY A 205 3.19 -10.27 8.53
N PRO A 206 2.07 -10.80 7.98
CA PRO A 206 0.73 -10.42 8.38
C PRO A 206 0.51 -10.58 9.89
N LEU A 207 -0.42 -9.82 10.44
CA LEU A 207 -0.76 -9.91 11.86
C LEU A 207 -1.41 -11.27 12.17
N THR A 208 -0.86 -11.98 13.15
CA THR A 208 -1.35 -13.29 13.61
C THR A 208 -1.24 -13.43 15.13
N ASP A 209 -2.16 -14.20 15.70
CA ASP A 209 -2.13 -14.57 17.12
C ASP A 209 -1.26 -15.83 17.35
N ASP A 210 -1.07 -16.66 16.31
CA ASP A 210 -0.23 -17.86 16.37
C ASP A 210 1.17 -17.58 15.83
N LEU A 211 2.07 -17.18 16.73
CA LEU A 211 3.49 -16.95 16.41
C LEU A 211 4.32 -18.23 16.29
N SER A 212 3.73 -19.40 16.57
CA SER A 212 4.44 -20.68 16.37
C SER A 212 4.54 -21.05 14.88
N LYS A 213 3.71 -20.43 14.04
CA LYS A 213 3.68 -20.63 12.59
C LYS A 213 3.86 -19.30 11.88
N PRO A 214 5.11 -18.88 11.63
CA PRO A 214 5.38 -17.66 10.87
C PRO A 214 4.68 -17.71 9.51
N LEU A 215 4.07 -16.58 9.13
CA LEU A 215 3.29 -16.47 7.91
C LEU A 215 4.13 -15.91 6.77
N LYS A 216 3.75 -16.29 5.54
CA LYS A 216 4.31 -15.65 4.35
C LYS A 216 4.00 -14.16 4.39
N CYS A 217 5.00 -13.36 4.06
CA CYS A 217 4.83 -11.93 3.89
C CYS A 217 4.06 -11.66 2.60
N PHE A 218 3.21 -10.63 2.56
CA PHE A 218 2.40 -10.29 1.39
C PHE A 218 2.45 -8.79 1.13
N GLY A 219 2.41 -8.40 -0.14
CA GLY A 219 2.19 -7.02 -0.57
C GLY A 219 3.07 -6.60 -1.75
N PRO A 220 2.77 -5.42 -2.35
CA PRO A 220 3.50 -4.88 -3.50
C PRO A 220 5.00 -4.73 -3.24
N ALA A 221 5.38 -4.45 -1.99
CA ALA A 221 6.77 -4.28 -1.60
C ALA A 221 7.64 -5.54 -1.79
N MET A 222 7.04 -6.73 -1.98
CA MET A 222 7.74 -8.02 -2.08
C MET A 222 8.18 -8.37 -3.51
N GLY A 223 7.92 -7.52 -4.51
CA GLY A 223 8.25 -7.77 -5.91
C GLY A 223 7.16 -8.53 -6.66
N ALA A 224 7.51 -9.12 -7.81
CA ALA A 224 6.54 -9.67 -8.76
C ALA A 224 5.65 -10.80 -8.21
N GLU A 225 6.12 -11.57 -7.22
CA GLU A 225 5.31 -12.63 -6.61
C GLU A 225 4.30 -12.08 -5.60
N TYR A 226 4.41 -10.82 -5.16
CA TYR A 226 3.58 -10.22 -4.11
C TYR A 226 3.65 -10.95 -2.76
N HIS A 227 4.56 -11.92 -2.60
CA HIS A 227 4.75 -12.65 -1.35
C HIS A 227 6.17 -13.21 -1.20
N CYS A 228 6.61 -13.43 0.04
CA CYS A 228 7.89 -14.07 0.34
C CYS A 228 7.91 -14.71 1.75
N GLY A 229 9.00 -15.38 2.11
CA GLY A 229 9.12 -16.09 3.38
C GLY A 229 8.33 -17.41 3.40
N PRO A 230 7.84 -17.86 4.57
CA PRO A 230 7.75 -17.16 5.85
C PRO A 230 9.10 -16.91 6.53
N PHE A 231 9.17 -15.96 7.48
CA PHE A 231 10.38 -15.68 8.26
C PHE A 231 10.09 -15.68 9.76
N SER A 232 10.95 -16.33 10.54
CA SER A 232 10.84 -16.41 12.00
C SER A 232 11.43 -15.20 12.74
N SER A 233 12.16 -14.32 12.04
CA SER A 233 12.80 -13.14 12.64
C SER A 233 13.05 -12.04 11.61
N ALA A 234 13.23 -10.81 12.10
CA ALA A 234 13.67 -9.68 11.28
C ALA A 234 14.99 -9.99 10.55
N ALA A 235 15.96 -10.62 11.22
CA ALA A 235 17.25 -10.99 10.60
C ALA A 235 17.05 -11.87 9.35
N ALA A 236 16.15 -12.85 9.40
CA ALA A 236 15.84 -13.71 8.25
C ALA A 236 15.19 -12.92 7.08
N LEU A 237 14.31 -11.96 7.36
CA LEU A 237 13.76 -11.07 6.34
C LEU A 237 14.86 -10.21 5.70
N PHE A 238 15.74 -9.61 6.49
CA PHE A 238 16.84 -8.77 5.97
C PHE A 238 17.86 -9.58 5.18
N GLU A 239 18.14 -10.83 5.58
CA GLU A 239 19.00 -11.71 4.79
C GLU A 239 18.37 -12.08 3.46
N TRP A 240 17.07 -12.38 3.44
CA TRP A 240 16.34 -12.61 2.20
C TRP A 240 16.39 -11.38 1.26
N LEU A 241 16.15 -10.18 1.80
CA LEU A 241 16.25 -8.92 1.06
C LEU A 241 17.66 -8.72 0.46
N ASN A 242 18.71 -9.00 1.25
CA ASN A 242 20.09 -8.95 0.78
C ASN A 242 20.38 -10.00 -0.30
N GLY A 243 19.80 -11.19 -0.21
CA GLY A 243 19.86 -12.19 -1.27
C GLY A 243 19.24 -11.70 -2.58
N ARG A 244 18.09 -11.00 -2.53
CA ARG A 244 17.48 -10.38 -3.72
C ARG A 244 18.35 -9.27 -4.31
N LEU A 245 19.02 -8.49 -3.45
CA LEU A 245 20.01 -7.50 -3.89
C LEU A 245 21.18 -8.17 -4.61
N ARG A 246 21.75 -9.26 -4.05
CA ARG A 246 22.84 -10.02 -4.66
C ARG A 246 22.45 -10.60 -6.02
N VAL A 247 21.24 -11.16 -6.15
CA VAL A 247 20.71 -11.62 -7.45
C VAL A 247 20.66 -10.48 -8.46
N SER A 248 20.21 -9.29 -8.04
CA SER A 248 20.17 -8.12 -8.92
C SER A 248 21.57 -7.70 -9.38
N GLN A 249 22.53 -7.64 -8.46
CA GLN A 249 23.93 -7.31 -8.75
C GLN A 249 24.58 -8.34 -9.70
N TYR A 250 24.29 -9.62 -9.49
CA TYR A 250 24.80 -10.71 -10.32
C TYR A 250 24.26 -10.66 -11.75
N ILE A 251 22.94 -10.54 -11.93
CA ILE A 251 22.33 -10.58 -13.27
C ILE A 251 22.67 -9.32 -14.08
N LEU A 252 22.71 -8.15 -13.43
CA LEU A 252 22.93 -6.89 -14.13
C LEU A 252 24.42 -6.63 -14.46
N ASP A 253 25.32 -7.57 -14.17
CA ASP A 253 26.78 -7.45 -14.36
C ASP A 253 27.32 -6.10 -13.83
N GLY A 254 26.69 -5.63 -12.75
CA GLY A 254 26.65 -4.22 -12.39
C GLY A 254 27.43 -3.96 -11.12
N GLY A 255 28.60 -3.33 -11.26
CA GLY A 255 29.42 -2.74 -10.20
C GLY A 255 28.76 -1.54 -9.50
N PHE A 256 27.46 -1.59 -9.23
CA PHE A 256 26.79 -0.60 -8.41
C PHE A 256 27.14 -0.88 -6.95
N ASP A 257 27.85 0.06 -6.32
CA ASP A 257 28.10 0.09 -4.88
C ASP A 257 26.79 0.42 -4.13
N ILE A 258 25.83 -0.50 -4.20
CA ILE A 258 24.55 -0.42 -3.49
C ILE A 258 24.77 -1.04 -2.12
N PRO A 259 24.63 -0.26 -1.03
CA PRO A 259 24.82 -0.80 0.30
C PRO A 259 23.76 -1.86 0.61
N PRO A 260 24.11 -2.91 1.38
CA PRO A 260 23.14 -3.92 1.80
C PRO A 260 22.05 -3.32 2.67
N PHE A 261 20.91 -4.01 2.73
CA PHE A 261 19.88 -3.74 3.71
C PHE A 261 20.42 -4.02 5.11
N VAL A 262 20.23 -3.04 6.00
CA VAL A 262 20.57 -3.13 7.41
C VAL A 262 19.35 -2.75 8.22
N GLN A 263 19.02 -3.54 9.24
CA GLN A 263 17.95 -3.19 10.15
C GLN A 263 18.39 -2.03 11.06
N ARG A 264 18.02 -0.80 10.69
CA ARG A 264 18.33 0.41 11.47
C ARG A 264 17.26 0.76 12.50
N GLU A 265 16.05 0.27 12.27
CA GLU A 265 14.86 0.54 13.06
C GLU A 265 14.10 -0.78 13.32
N PRO A 266 13.37 -0.87 14.44
CA PRO A 266 12.52 -2.03 14.68
C PRO A 266 11.44 -2.16 13.61
N LEU A 267 10.99 -3.39 13.36
CA LEU A 267 9.79 -3.66 12.59
C LEU A 267 8.58 -3.00 13.27
N VAL A 268 7.67 -2.52 12.46
CA VAL A 268 6.46 -1.78 12.85
C VAL A 268 5.28 -2.27 12.02
N LEU A 269 4.06 -1.94 12.47
CA LEU A 269 2.90 -2.10 11.61
C LEU A 269 2.98 -1.09 10.46
N VAL A 270 2.84 -1.58 9.23
CA VAL A 270 2.68 -0.77 8.01
C VAL A 270 1.40 -1.19 7.28
N HIS A 271 0.82 -0.28 6.51
CA HIS A 271 -0.35 -0.59 5.68
C HIS A 271 0.03 -1.48 4.49
N GLY A 272 1.22 -1.29 3.92
CA GLY A 272 1.79 -2.17 2.88
C GLY A 272 1.27 -1.93 1.46
N ASP A 273 0.05 -1.41 1.30
CA ASP A 273 -0.49 -0.94 0.01
C ASP A 273 -1.11 0.47 0.12
N LEU A 274 -0.38 1.43 0.70
CA LEU A 274 -0.90 2.80 0.82
C LEU A 274 -0.82 3.51 -0.54
N THR A 275 -1.94 3.54 -1.25
CA THR A 275 -2.10 4.21 -2.55
C THR A 275 -3.29 5.17 -2.51
N PRO A 276 -3.41 6.14 -3.44
CA PRO A 276 -4.51 7.11 -3.41
C PRO A 276 -5.90 6.47 -3.48
N ARG A 277 -6.04 5.32 -4.15
CA ARG A 277 -7.28 4.52 -4.17
C ARG A 277 -7.69 3.96 -2.80
N ASN A 278 -6.71 3.73 -1.93
CA ASN A 278 -6.90 3.13 -0.61
C ASN A 278 -7.08 4.19 0.50
N VAL A 279 -7.27 5.46 0.10
CA VAL A 279 -7.58 6.57 0.99
C VAL A 279 -8.88 7.23 0.53
N VAL A 280 -9.90 7.21 1.37
CA VAL A 280 -11.23 7.75 1.07
C VAL A 280 -11.46 9.04 1.85
N LEU A 281 -11.77 10.12 1.14
CA LEU A 281 -12.35 11.31 1.75
C LEU A 281 -13.85 11.04 1.97
N GLY A 282 -14.19 10.72 3.22
CA GLY A 282 -15.55 10.38 3.61
C GLY A 282 -16.49 11.58 3.59
N ASP A 283 -17.77 11.32 3.36
CA ASP A 283 -18.83 12.36 3.43
C ASP A 283 -18.95 12.95 4.84
N ASP A 284 -18.46 12.24 5.86
CA ASP A 284 -18.33 12.71 7.24
C ASP A 284 -17.12 13.64 7.47
N GLY A 285 -16.39 13.98 6.40
CA GLY A 285 -15.22 14.86 6.43
C GLY A 285 -13.96 14.20 6.97
N LYS A 286 -13.99 12.90 7.31
CA LYS A 286 -12.81 12.17 7.76
C LYS A 286 -12.04 11.58 6.58
N LEU A 287 -10.76 11.33 6.84
CA LEU A 287 -9.89 10.63 5.91
C LEU A 287 -9.78 9.17 6.36
N TRP A 288 -10.39 8.27 5.61
CA TRP A 288 -10.47 6.83 5.91
C TRP A 288 -9.38 6.05 5.18
N MET A 289 -8.76 5.10 5.86
CA MET A 289 -7.82 4.14 5.28
C MET A 289 -8.51 2.78 5.08
N ILE A 290 -8.47 2.28 3.85
CA ILE A 290 -9.11 1.02 3.45
C ILE A 290 -8.10 0.05 2.83
N ASP A 291 -8.51 -1.19 2.62
CA ASP A 291 -7.72 -2.25 1.97
C ASP A 291 -6.45 -2.64 2.75
N TRP A 292 -6.66 -3.26 3.92
CA TRP A 292 -5.60 -3.67 4.85
C TRP A 292 -5.00 -5.05 4.53
N GLY A 293 -5.31 -5.64 3.36
CA GLY A 293 -4.91 -7.00 3.00
C GLY A 293 -3.40 -7.20 2.81
N SER A 294 -2.64 -6.13 2.59
CA SER A 294 -1.17 -6.15 2.51
C SER A 294 -0.48 -5.66 3.79
N SER A 295 -1.24 -5.41 4.85
CA SER A 295 -0.70 -4.87 6.09
C SER A 295 0.04 -5.94 6.89
N GLY A 296 1.03 -5.51 7.67
CA GLY A 296 1.82 -6.43 8.47
C GLY A 296 2.97 -5.77 9.19
N VAL A 297 3.76 -6.61 9.86
CA VAL A 297 4.93 -6.21 10.65
C VAL A 297 6.15 -6.20 9.73
N TYR A 298 6.61 -5.00 9.36
CA TYR A 298 7.67 -4.81 8.36
C TYR A 298 8.59 -3.64 8.75
N PRO A 299 9.77 -3.49 8.09
CA PRO A 299 10.61 -2.33 8.29
C PRO A 299 9.86 -1.02 7.99
N PRO A 300 10.09 0.08 8.72
CA PRO A 300 9.33 1.33 8.55
C PRO A 300 9.34 1.93 7.14
N TRP A 301 10.36 1.64 6.34
CA TRP A 301 10.50 2.08 4.97
C TRP A 301 9.62 1.30 3.98
N PHE A 302 9.08 0.12 4.36
CA PHE A 302 8.17 -0.65 3.52
C PHE A 302 6.90 0.13 3.18
N GLU A 303 6.45 1.02 4.05
CA GLU A 303 5.33 1.94 3.75
C GLU A 303 5.66 2.80 2.53
N ALA A 304 6.89 3.33 2.46
CA ALA A 304 7.35 4.10 1.30
C ALA A 304 7.51 3.21 0.05
N GLY A 305 7.80 1.92 0.21
CA GLY A 305 7.80 0.92 -0.85
C GLY A 305 6.39 0.68 -1.41
N GLY A 306 5.40 0.42 -0.56
CA GLY A 306 4.00 0.24 -0.96
C GLY A 306 3.43 1.45 -1.71
N MET A 307 3.79 2.67 -1.30
CA MET A 307 3.40 3.90 -1.98
C MET A 307 4.02 4.10 -3.39
N LEU A 308 4.98 3.28 -3.83
CA LEU A 308 5.57 3.37 -5.17
C LEU A 308 4.73 2.68 -6.25
N PHE A 309 3.84 1.77 -5.87
CA PHE A 309 3.11 0.90 -6.80
C PHE A 309 1.68 1.36 -7.05
N ALA A 310 1.41 2.68 -6.97
CA ALA A 310 0.13 3.19 -7.45
C ALA A 310 0.10 3.16 -8.98
N ASP A 311 -1.00 2.71 -9.57
CA ASP A 311 -1.17 2.64 -11.03
C ASP A 311 -2.46 3.39 -11.45
N PRO A 312 -2.36 4.46 -12.28
CA PRO A 312 -1.13 5.14 -12.69
C PRO A 312 -0.47 5.87 -11.51
N GLN A 313 0.87 5.87 -11.45
CA GLN A 313 1.61 6.53 -10.37
C GLN A 313 1.57 8.06 -10.54
N PRO A 314 0.86 8.80 -9.67
CA PRO A 314 0.77 10.24 -9.83
C PRO A 314 2.08 10.92 -9.40
N SER A 315 2.55 11.90 -10.17
CA SER A 315 3.76 12.66 -9.82
C SER A 315 3.64 13.34 -8.44
N TRP A 316 2.45 13.80 -8.07
CA TRP A 316 2.16 14.37 -6.76
C TRP A 316 2.31 13.34 -5.62
N TRP A 317 2.00 12.07 -5.87
CA TRP A 317 2.10 11.01 -4.86
C TRP A 317 3.55 10.73 -4.48
N LEU A 318 4.50 10.88 -5.42
CA LEU A 318 5.93 10.75 -5.14
C LEU A 318 6.43 11.78 -4.12
N TRP A 319 5.88 12.99 -4.15
CA TRP A 319 6.17 14.04 -3.17
C TRP A 319 5.48 13.77 -1.83
N VAL A 320 4.19 13.41 -1.87
CA VAL A 320 3.42 13.05 -0.67
C VAL A 320 4.07 11.88 0.08
N ARG A 321 4.57 10.87 -0.63
CA ARG A 321 5.30 9.71 -0.07
C ARG A 321 6.44 10.12 0.84
N ARG A 322 7.27 11.08 0.42
CA ARG A 322 8.42 11.56 1.22
C ARG A 322 7.96 12.25 2.51
N LEU A 323 6.84 12.97 2.46
CA LEU A 323 6.27 13.67 3.61
C LEU A 323 5.55 12.70 4.57
N VAL A 324 4.82 11.73 4.03
CA VAL A 324 3.96 10.80 4.77
C VAL A 324 4.75 9.65 5.38
N ALA A 325 5.47 8.88 4.56
CA ALA A 325 6.25 7.73 5.03
C ALA A 325 7.58 8.17 5.66
N GLY A 326 8.11 9.33 5.28
CA GLY A 326 9.40 9.83 5.76
C GLY A 326 10.53 9.63 4.76
N TRP A 327 11.72 10.11 5.13
CA TRP A 327 12.87 10.18 4.26
C TRP A 327 13.76 8.93 4.40
N TYR A 328 13.47 7.91 3.59
CA TYR A 328 14.26 6.67 3.51
C TYR A 328 15.09 6.59 2.24
N ALA A 329 15.82 7.67 1.89
CA ALA A 329 16.54 7.70 0.61
C ALA A 329 17.51 6.53 0.41
N ARG A 330 18.22 6.13 1.47
CA ARG A 330 19.15 4.99 1.44
C ARG A 330 18.41 3.67 1.23
N ASP A 331 17.43 3.37 2.09
CA ASP A 331 16.69 2.11 2.02
C ASP A 331 15.92 1.99 0.71
N MET A 332 15.35 3.10 0.22
CA MET A 332 14.67 3.14 -1.07
C MET A 332 15.62 2.99 -2.26
N HIS A 333 16.84 3.51 -2.18
CA HIS A 333 17.87 3.27 -3.20
C HIS A 333 18.25 1.79 -3.26
N THR A 334 18.52 1.17 -2.10
CA THR A 334 18.78 -0.27 -2.01
C THR A 334 17.57 -1.09 -2.47
N TYR A 335 16.36 -0.69 -2.09
CA TYR A 335 15.11 -1.33 -2.49
C TYR A 335 14.94 -1.35 -4.01
N VAL A 336 15.07 -0.19 -4.67
CA VAL A 336 14.97 -0.09 -6.13
C VAL A 336 16.05 -0.93 -6.81
N GLY A 337 17.27 -0.95 -6.27
CA GLY A 337 18.34 -1.82 -6.75
C GLY A 337 18.03 -3.32 -6.63
N ALA A 338 17.29 -3.72 -5.60
CA ALA A 338 16.91 -5.11 -5.35
C ALA A 338 15.63 -5.55 -6.09
N LEU A 339 14.80 -4.61 -6.58
CA LEU A 339 13.52 -4.92 -7.25
C LEU A 339 13.68 -5.91 -8.40
N TYR A 340 14.76 -5.80 -9.18
CA TYR A 340 14.99 -6.70 -10.28
C TYR A 340 15.12 -8.15 -9.79
N GLY A 341 15.95 -8.39 -8.78
CA GLY A 341 16.13 -9.70 -8.14
C GLY A 341 14.93 -10.16 -7.31
N MET A 342 14.10 -9.24 -6.80
CA MET A 342 12.79 -9.61 -6.23
C MET A 342 11.85 -10.19 -7.29
N THR A 343 11.96 -9.75 -8.55
CA THR A 343 11.17 -10.26 -9.67
C THR A 343 11.78 -11.48 -10.35
N THR A 344 13.11 -11.49 -10.56
CA THR A 344 13.81 -12.52 -11.33
C THR A 344 14.43 -13.61 -10.47
N GLY A 345 14.55 -13.39 -9.17
CA GLY A 345 15.20 -14.34 -8.27
C GLY A 345 14.39 -15.61 -8.00
N PHE A 346 13.23 -15.77 -8.62
CA PHE A 346 12.57 -17.07 -8.81
C PHE A 346 13.36 -17.96 -9.78
N PHE A 347 13.87 -17.37 -10.87
CA PHE A 347 14.63 -18.06 -11.90
C PHE A 347 16.12 -18.15 -11.58
N VAL A 348 16.64 -17.20 -10.80
CA VAL A 348 18.04 -17.10 -10.44
C VAL A 348 18.19 -17.20 -8.92
N PRO A 349 18.73 -18.30 -8.39
CA PRO A 349 18.98 -18.45 -6.97
C PRO A 349 20.03 -17.45 -6.49
N ASP A 350 20.06 -17.22 -5.17
CA ASP A 350 21.05 -16.36 -4.54
C ASP A 350 22.47 -16.90 -4.82
N PRO A 351 23.37 -16.07 -5.39
CA PRO A 351 24.73 -16.50 -5.71
C PRO A 351 25.51 -17.08 -4.51
N LEU A 352 25.23 -16.64 -3.27
CA LEU A 352 25.91 -17.16 -2.09
C LEU A 352 25.41 -18.54 -1.65
N VAL A 353 24.21 -18.97 -2.08
CA VAL A 353 23.68 -20.30 -1.78
C VAL A 353 24.41 -21.39 -2.57
N HIS A 354 25.11 -21.04 -3.65
CA HIS A 354 25.91 -21.97 -4.46
C HIS A 354 27.42 -21.89 -4.17
N MET A 355 27.86 -21.10 -3.19
CA MET A 355 29.28 -20.99 -2.82
C MET A 355 29.74 -21.99 -1.73
N TYR A 356 28.91 -22.98 -1.39
CA TYR A 356 29.24 -24.02 -0.42
C TYR A 356 28.89 -25.42 -0.92
#